data_AF-A0A2I1YIB4-F1
#
_entry.id   AF-A0A2I1YIB4-F1
#
_cell.length_a   1.000
_cell.length_b   1.000
_cell.length_c   1.000
_cell.angle_alpha   90.00
_cell.angle_beta   90.00
_cell.angle_gamma   90.00
#
_symmetry.space_group_name_H-M   'P 1'
#
loop_
_entity.id
_entity.type
_entity.pdbx_description
1 polymer ?
#
loop_
_entity_poly.entity_id
_entity_poly.type
_entity_poly.pdbx_seq_one_letter_code
_entity_poly.pdbx_strand_id
1 'polypeptide(L)' 'MNVTIEDYLDNHAFCDCEGNDATILLEKEGTRYNLDNIDLDDFYGDYVNGVEVSIDGNEFGVWLHVVIELE' A
#
# COMPACT_ATOMS: atom_id res chain seq x y z
N MET A 1 -2.98 -4.36 18.63
CA MET A 1 -2.53 -5.68 18.15
C MET A 1 -1.84 -5.39 16.84
N ASN A 2 -0.63 -5.90 16.67
CA ASN A 2 0.08 -5.79 15.40
C ASN A 2 -0.66 -6.66 14.39
N VAL A 3 -0.90 -6.15 13.19
CA VAL A 3 -1.59 -6.85 12.09
C VAL A 3 -0.54 -7.11 11.02
N THR A 4 -0.49 -8.33 10.49
CA THR A 4 0.42 -8.64 9.39
C THR A 4 -0.03 -7.92 8.13
N ILE A 5 0.89 -7.65 7.20
CA ILE A 5 0.50 -7.02 5.93
C ILE A 5 -0.52 -7.86 5.15
N GLU A 6 -0.42 -9.19 5.23
CA GLU A 6 -1.35 -10.13 4.60
C GLU A 6 -2.77 -9.98 5.17
N ASP A 7 -2.91 -10.08 6.49
CA ASP A 7 -4.21 -9.92 7.17
C ASP A 7 -4.78 -8.52 6.95
N TYR A 8 -3.92 -7.51 6.82
CA TYR A 8 -4.35 -6.15 6.55
C TYR A 8 -4.94 -6.03 5.13
N LEU A 9 -4.21 -6.48 4.11
CA LEU A 9 -4.65 -6.40 2.72
C LEU A 9 -5.89 -7.26 2.45
N ASP A 10 -6.00 -8.45 3.06
CA ASP A 10 -7.17 -9.33 2.91
C ASP A 10 -8.47 -8.69 3.44
N ASN A 11 -8.37 -7.77 4.40
CA ASN A 11 -9.51 -7.11 5.04
C ASN A 11 -9.76 -5.68 4.53
N HIS A 12 -8.95 -5.16 3.62
CA HIS A 12 -9.05 -3.78 3.14
C HIS A 12 -9.10 -3.72 1.61
N ALA A 13 -10.00 -2.90 1.09
CA ALA A 13 -10.05 -2.55 -0.33
C ALA A 13 -9.78 -1.04 -0.48
N PHE A 14 -8.87 -0.68 -1.37
CA PHE A 14 -8.49 0.71 -1.63
C PHE A 14 -8.92 1.09 -3.04
N CYS A 15 -9.95 1.93 -3.15
CA CYS A 15 -10.44 2.44 -4.42
C CYS A 15 -10.73 3.95 -4.35
N ASP A 16 -10.65 4.62 -5.50
CA ASP A 16 -11.08 6.01 -5.64
C ASP A 16 -12.62 6.14 -5.64
N CYS A 17 -13.12 7.38 -5.79
CA CYS A 17 -14.56 7.65 -5.82
C CYS A 17 -15.26 7.16 -7.09
N GLU A 18 -14.52 6.80 -8.14
CA GLU A 18 -15.02 6.24 -9.39
C GLU A 18 -14.93 4.70 -9.41
N GLY A 19 -14.32 4.11 -8.38
CA GLY A 19 -14.14 2.67 -8.22
C GLY A 19 -12.88 2.11 -8.89
N ASN A 20 -11.92 2.95 -9.28
CA ASN A 20 -10.61 2.50 -9.74
C ASN A 20 -9.74 2.13 -8.54
N ASP A 21 -8.98 1.04 -8.67
CA ASP A 21 -8.08 0.59 -7.62
C ASP A 21 -6.93 1.59 -7.40
N ALA A 22 -6.60 1.80 -6.13
CA ALA A 22 -5.45 2.61 -5.74
C ALA A 22 -4.15 1.84 -5.96
N THR A 23 -3.07 2.54 -6.30
CA THR A 23 -1.73 1.94 -6.27
C THR A 23 -1.27 1.78 -4.82
N ILE A 24 -0.89 0.57 -4.43
CA ILE A 24 -0.40 0.29 -3.08
C ILE A 24 1.13 0.23 -3.10
N LEU A 25 1.74 0.99 -2.20
CA LEU A 25 3.18 1.04 -1.97
C LEU A 25 3.48 0.52 -0.57
N LEU A 26 4.36 -0.47 -0.45
CA LEU A 26 4.89 -0.90 0.83
C LEU A 26 6.18 -0.13 1.12
N GLU A 27 6.33 0.45 2.30
CA GLU A 27 7.55 1.12 2.75
C GLU A 27 8.18 0.35 3.91
N LYS A 28 9.37 -0.22 3.70
CA LYS A 28 10.14 -0.95 4.73
C LYS A 28 11.56 -0.42 4.78
N GLU A 29 12.03 -0.04 5.96
CA GLU A 29 13.36 0.54 6.20
C GLU A 29 13.71 1.71 5.24
N GLY A 30 12.72 2.53 4.88
CA GLY A 30 12.86 3.67 3.96
C GLY A 30 12.94 3.29 2.46
N THR A 31 12.75 2.01 2.12
CA THR A 31 12.64 1.55 0.74
C THR A 31 11.18 1.33 0.36
N ARG A 32 10.78 1.84 -0.81
CA ARG A 32 9.41 1.71 -1.33
C ARG A 32 9.30 0.62 -2.40
N TYR A 33 8.28 -0.22 -2.26
CA TYR A 33 7.96 -1.31 -3.16
C TYR A 33 6.54 -1.13 -3.68
N ASN A 34 6.35 -1.16 -5.00
CA ASN A 34 5.01 -1.14 -5.56
C ASN A 34 4.45 -2.57 -5.54
N LEU A 35 3.33 -2.77 -4.83
CA LEU A 35 2.69 -4.07 -4.63
C LEU A 35 2.39 -4.78 -5.96
N ASP A 36 2.08 -4.04 -7.02
CA ASP A 36 1.79 -4.59 -8.35
C ASP A 36 3.00 -5.24 -9.02
N ASN A 37 4.21 -4.98 -8.52
CA ASN A 37 5.49 -5.36 -9.14
C ASN A 37 6.36 -6.26 -8.24
N ILE A 38 5.83 -6.74 -7.12
CA ILE A 38 6.56 -7.58 -6.15
C ILE A 38 5.75 -8.82 -5.78
N ASP A 39 6.42 -9.78 -5.15
CA ASP A 39 5.76 -10.90 -4.48
C ASP A 39 5.46 -10.49 -3.02
N LEU A 40 4.22 -10.64 -2.57
CA LEU A 40 3.84 -10.31 -1.19
C LEU A 40 4.51 -11.27 -0.19
N ASP A 41 4.85 -12.50 -0.62
CA ASP A 41 5.54 -13.49 0.21
C ASP A 41 6.92 -13.01 0.69
N ASP A 42 7.55 -12.05 -0.01
CA ASP A 42 8.81 -11.42 0.42
C ASP A 42 8.66 -10.61 1.73
N PHE A 43 7.42 -10.28 2.11
CA PHE A 43 7.05 -9.52 3.31
C PHE A 43 6.31 -10.40 4.34
N TYR A 44 6.38 -11.73 4.20
CA TYR A 44 5.70 -12.66 5.11
C TYR A 44 6.12 -12.45 6.56
N GLY A 45 5.14 -12.21 7.44
CA GLY A 45 5.37 -11.94 8.85
C GLY A 45 5.79 -10.50 9.19
N ASP A 46 5.87 -9.61 8.20
CA ASP A 46 5.99 -8.17 8.45
C ASP A 46 4.68 -7.59 8.98
N TYR A 47 4.79 -6.62 9.88
CA TYR A 47 3.65 -6.00 10.54
C TYR A 47 3.43 -4.58 10.03
N VAL A 48 2.17 -4.19 9.92
CA VAL A 48 1.79 -2.82 9.57
C VAL A 48 2.13 -1.89 10.75
N ASN A 49 3.02 -0.93 10.49
CA ASN A 49 3.41 0.14 11.39
C ASN A 49 2.53 1.39 11.21
N GLY A 50 2.16 1.69 9.96
CA GLY A 50 1.45 2.91 9.59
C GLY A 50 0.84 2.81 8.20
N VAL A 51 -0.15 3.68 7.93
CA VAL A 51 -0.76 3.79 6.60
C VAL A 51 -0.98 5.27 6.28
N GLU A 52 -0.46 5.70 5.15
CA GLU A 52 -0.64 7.02 4.59
C GLU A 52 -1.36 6.91 3.24
N VAL A 53 -2.35 7.78 3.01
CA VAL A 53 -2.94 7.94 1.67
C VAL A 53 -2.36 9.20 1.07
N SER A 54 -1.66 9.04 -0.05
CA SER A 54 -1.05 10.12 -0.81
C SER A 54 -1.80 10.31 -2.12
N ILE A 55 -2.00 11.56 -2.52
CA ILE A 55 -2.62 11.90 -3.80
C ILE A 55 -1.55 12.59 -4.63
N ASP A 56 -1.15 11.95 -5.72
CA ASP A 56 -0.15 12.50 -6.65
C ASP A 56 -0.84 12.99 -7.92
N GLY A 57 -0.69 14.27 -8.22
CA GLY A 57 -1.23 14.90 -9.43
C GLY A 57 -0.12 15.08 -10.44
N ASN A 58 -0.16 14.34 -11.55
CA ASN A 58 0.75 14.54 -12.68
C ASN A 58 0.04 15.22 -13.87
N GLU A 59 0.79 15.53 -14.93
CA GLU A 59 0.26 16.19 -16.15
C GLU A 59 -0.88 15.39 -16.83
N PHE A 60 -1.04 14.11 -16.50
CA PHE A 60 -2.00 13.18 -17.09
C PHE A 60 -3.17 12.84 -16.17
N GLY A 61 -3.22 13.34 -14.93
CA GLY A 61 -4.33 13.10 -14.01
C GLY A 61 -3.94 13.06 -12.53
N VAL A 62 -4.93 12.78 -11.69
CA VAL A 62 -4.76 12.57 -10.23
C VAL A 62 -4.73 11.08 -9.96
N TRP A 63 -3.74 10.62 -9.22
CA TRP A 63 -3.52 9.23 -8.86
C TRP A 63 -3.60 9.09 -7.34
N LEU A 64 -4.33 8.07 -6.88
CA LEU A 64 -4.44 7.74 -5.47
C LEU A 64 -3.43 6.65 -5.13
N HIS A 65 -2.53 6.96 -4.20
CA HIS A 65 -1.54 6.02 -3.69
C HIS A 65 -1.82 5.74 -2.22
N VAL A 66 -1.67 4.49 -1.81
CA VAL A 66 -1.71 4.08 -0.41
C VAL A 66 -0.33 3.57 -0.05
N VAL A 67 0.34 4.23 0.89
CA VAL A 67 1.62 3.83 1.43
C VAL A 67 1.38 3.10 2.74
N ILE A 68 1.81 1.85 2.83
CA ILE A 68 1.75 1.03 4.04
C ILE A 68 3.16 0.87 4.56
N GLU A 69 3.43 1.46 5.73
CA GLU A 69 4.71 1.34 6.42
C GLU A 69 4.77 0.01 7.18
N LEU A 70 5.88 -0.71 7.06
CA LEU A 70 6.13 -2.01 7.69
C LEU A 70 7.21 -1.91 8.77
N GLU A 71 7.02 -2.64 9.88
CA GLU A 71 8.05 -2.87 10.93
C GLU A 71 9.05 -3.97 10.54
#